data_AF-A0A3B0VFV0-F1
#
_entry.id   AF-A0A3B0VFV0-F1
#
_cell.length_a   1.000
_cell.length_b   1.000
_cell.length_c   1.000
_cell.angle_alpha   90.00
_cell.angle_beta   90.00
_cell.angle_gamma   90.00
#
_symmetry.space_group_name_H-M   'P 1'
#
loop_
_entity.id
_entity.type
_entity.pdbx_description
1 polymer ?
#
loop_
_entity_poly.entity_id
_entity_poly.type
_entity_poly.pdbx_seq_one_letter_code
_entity_poly.pdbx_strand_id
1 'polypeptide(L)'
;TNLFLILSSDAKQQHLLGIKYIVDKNNKLIGKIKRQNSLSLSRTSIWQVKSALHQVTTQGTAAQLKHKYGFKNLYGKTGTSNDGKNSWYIGFDKKYLATFWVGKDNNTATLLSGSSGALILWANWYGKISANMYSRSGTN
;
A
#
# COMPACT_ATOMS: atom_id res chain seq x y z
N THR A 1 -8.43 -0.35 0.48
CA THR A 1 -7.28 -0.23 1.40
C THR A 1 -7.41 -1.10 2.65
N ASN A 2 -8.55 -1.12 3.38
CA ASN A 2 -8.70 -1.87 4.65
C ASN A 2 -8.37 -3.37 4.60
N LEU A 3 -8.71 -4.08 3.53
CA LEU A 3 -8.32 -5.49 3.36
C LEU A 3 -6.79 -5.66 3.34
N PHE A 4 -6.09 -4.81 2.59
CA PHE A 4 -4.64 -4.86 2.48
C PHE A 4 -3.94 -4.38 3.75
N LEU A 5 -4.63 -3.60 4.60
CA LEU A 5 -4.14 -3.25 5.92
C LEU A 5 -3.95 -4.50 6.78
N ILE A 6 -4.92 -5.42 6.77
CA ILE A 6 -4.85 -6.72 7.47
C ILE A 6 -3.67 -7.57 6.94
N LEU A 7 -3.44 -7.57 5.63
CA LEU A 7 -2.34 -8.32 5.00
C LEU A 7 -0.97 -7.71 5.35
N SER A 8 -0.86 -6.39 5.33
CA SER A 8 0.38 -5.68 5.67
C SER A 8 0.74 -5.76 7.15
N SER A 9 -0.26 -5.96 8.02
CA SER A 9 -0.09 -5.99 9.48
C SER A 9 0.03 -7.41 10.06
N ASP A 10 0.12 -8.44 9.21
CA ASP A 10 0.11 -9.86 9.59
C ASP A 10 -1.10 -10.23 10.46
N ALA A 11 -2.30 -9.88 9.97
CA ALA A 11 -3.60 -10.08 10.62
C ALA A 11 -3.82 -9.31 11.94
N LYS A 12 -2.97 -8.32 12.26
CA LYS A 12 -3.26 -7.40 13.36
C LYS A 12 -4.30 -6.39 12.90
N GLN A 13 -5.43 -6.28 13.60
CA GLN A 13 -6.39 -5.24 13.31
C GLN A 13 -5.73 -3.87 13.51
N GLN A 14 -5.65 -3.10 12.42
CA GLN A 14 -5.25 -1.71 12.45
C GLN A 14 -6.40 -0.88 11.91
N HIS A 15 -6.66 0.25 12.56
CA HIS A 15 -7.60 1.24 12.05
C HIS A 15 -6.80 2.31 11.31
N LEU A 16 -7.33 2.75 10.18
CA LEU A 16 -6.77 3.88 9.45
C LEU A 16 -7.21 5.16 10.19
N LEU A 17 -6.27 5.81 10.87
CA LEU A 17 -6.56 6.95 11.72
C LEU A 17 -6.04 8.24 11.08
N GLY A 18 -6.93 9.19 10.83
CA GLY A 18 -6.54 10.57 10.47
C GLY A 18 -6.11 11.40 11.69
N ILE A 19 -6.58 11.03 12.88
CA ILE A 19 -6.32 11.73 14.15
C ILE A 19 -5.73 10.72 15.14
N LYS A 20 -4.57 11.04 15.74
CA LYS A 20 -3.90 10.15 16.72
C LYS A 20 -4.31 10.47 18.16
N TYR A 21 -4.40 11.75 18.47
CA TYR A 21 -4.84 12.27 19.75
C TYR A 21 -5.30 13.73 19.58
N ILE A 22 -6.07 14.21 20.55
CA ILE A 22 -6.57 15.58 20.63
C ILE A 22 -6.10 16.15 21.97
N VAL A 23 -5.55 17.35 21.96
CA VAL A 23 -5.14 18.10 23.16
C VAL A 23 -5.87 19.44 23.23
N ASP A 24 -6.02 20.00 24.42
CA ASP A 24 -6.50 21.37 24.60
C ASP A 24 -5.37 22.40 24.41
N LYS A 25 -5.71 23.69 24.53
CA LYS A 25 -4.76 24.81 24.42
C LYS A 25 -3.61 24.79 25.44
N ASN A 26 -3.75 24.03 26.51
CA ASN A 26 -2.75 23.89 27.58
C ASN A 26 -1.97 22.56 27.44
N ASN A 27 -2.04 21.90 26.29
CA ASN A 27 -1.46 20.57 26.01
C ASN A 27 -2.04 19.42 26.86
N LYS A 28 -3.20 19.59 27.49
CA LYS A 28 -3.85 18.50 28.23
C LYS A 28 -4.54 17.55 27.24
N LEU A 29 -4.29 16.25 27.40
CA LEU A 29 -4.89 15.22 26.54
C LEU A 29 -6.41 15.15 26.76
N ILE A 30 -7.17 15.41 25.69
CA ILE A 30 -8.64 15.29 25.65
C ILE A 30 -9.04 13.87 25.25
N GLY A 31 -8.36 13.31 24.24
CA GLY A 31 -8.72 12.00 23.71
C GLY A 31 -7.60 11.36 22.92
N LYS A 32 -7.51 10.03 23.00
CA LYS A 32 -6.55 9.21 22.24
C LYS A 32 -7.25 7.94 21.78
N ILE A 33 -7.08 7.61 20.50
CA ILE A 33 -7.65 6.40 19.94
C ILE A 33 -6.88 5.20 20.50
N LYS A 34 -7.58 4.33 21.25
CA LYS A 34 -7.03 3.07 21.77
C LYS A 34 -7.04 2.03 20.65
N ARG A 35 -5.94 1.29 20.50
CA ARG A 35 -5.89 0.16 19.56
C ARG A 35 -6.66 -1.00 20.16
N GLN A 36 -7.65 -1.51 19.44
CA GLN A 36 -8.25 -2.81 19.74
C GLN A 36 -7.52 -3.88 18.94
N ASN A 37 -7.19 -4.98 19.61
CA ASN A 37 -6.60 -6.17 19.01
C ASN A 37 -7.66 -7.27 19.03
N SER A 38 -8.27 -7.59 17.89
CA SER A 38 -8.95 -8.88 17.71
C SER A 38 -9.29 -9.12 16.24
N LEU A 39 -8.33 -9.66 15.49
CA LEU A 39 -8.67 -10.45 14.31
C LEU A 39 -8.01 -11.82 14.45
N SER A 40 -8.82 -12.88 14.45
CA SER A 40 -8.33 -14.26 14.40
C SER A 40 -8.42 -14.74 12.95
N LEU A 41 -7.38 -14.45 12.17
CA LEU A 41 -7.20 -15.05 10.85
C LEU A 41 -6.05 -16.04 10.91
N SER A 42 -6.18 -17.14 10.16
CA SER A 42 -5.12 -18.13 10.02
C SER A 42 -3.86 -17.48 9.46
N ARG A 43 -2.75 -17.60 10.18
CA ARG A 43 -1.43 -17.12 9.72
C ARG A 43 -1.04 -17.78 8.39
N THR A 44 -1.39 -19.04 8.20
CA THR A 44 -1.13 -19.80 6.96
C THR A 44 -1.84 -19.16 5.78
N SER A 45 -3.13 -18.81 5.92
CA SER A 45 -3.90 -18.17 4.86
C SER A 45 -3.34 -16.78 4.51
N ILE A 46 -2.96 -15.99 5.52
CA ILE A 46 -2.32 -14.68 5.31
C ILE A 46 -1.01 -14.85 4.53
N TRP A 47 -0.19 -15.82 4.91
CA TRP A 47 1.07 -16.08 4.24
C TRP A 47 0.86 -16.50 2.78
N GLN A 48 -0.10 -17.38 2.50
CA GLN A 48 -0.42 -17.79 1.13
C GLN A 48 -0.84 -16.60 0.26
N VAL A 49 -1.72 -15.73 0.77
CA VAL A 49 -2.14 -14.51 0.05
C VAL A 49 -0.96 -13.57 -0.16
N LYS A 50 -0.11 -13.35 0.85
CA LYS A 50 1.11 -12.53 0.71
C LYS A 50 2.07 -13.12 -0.32
N SER A 51 2.28 -14.43 -0.33
CA SER A 51 3.12 -15.10 -1.33
C SER A 51 2.59 -14.89 -2.75
N ALA A 52 1.28 -15.00 -2.97
CA ALA A 52 0.67 -14.70 -4.26
C ALA A 52 0.85 -13.22 -4.66
N LEU A 53 0.66 -12.28 -3.72
CA LEU A 53 0.88 -10.85 -3.95
C LEU A 53 2.37 -10.51 -4.21
N HIS A 54 3.30 -11.26 -3.63
CA HIS A 54 4.73 -11.12 -3.91
C HIS A 54 5.04 -11.55 -5.35
N GLN A 55 4.48 -12.67 -5.80
CA GLN A 55 4.62 -13.13 -7.19
C GLN A 55 4.11 -12.11 -8.20
N VAL A 56 3.02 -11.38 -7.90
CA VAL A 56 2.53 -10.30 -8.78
C VAL A 56 3.60 -9.24 -9.03
N THR A 57 4.38 -8.88 -8.00
CA THR A 57 5.43 -7.85 -8.09
C THR A 57 6.77 -8.35 -8.63
N THR A 58 7.00 -9.66 -8.64
CA THR A 58 8.28 -10.25 -9.06
C THR A 58 8.25 -10.91 -10.42
N GLN A 59 7.09 -11.45 -10.81
CA GLN A 59 6.90 -12.20 -12.07
C GLN A 59 5.54 -11.94 -12.75
N GLY A 60 4.61 -11.26 -12.08
CA GLY A 60 3.26 -10.99 -12.62
C GLY A 60 3.08 -9.60 -13.22
N THR A 61 1.85 -9.10 -13.14
CA THR A 61 1.44 -7.84 -13.76
C THR A 61 2.14 -6.58 -13.22
N ALA A 62 2.82 -6.68 -12.07
CA ALA A 62 3.63 -5.62 -11.50
C ALA A 62 5.15 -5.92 -11.53
N ALA A 63 5.60 -6.92 -12.31
CA ALA A 63 7.00 -7.33 -12.39
C ALA A 63 7.98 -6.20 -12.76
N GLN A 64 7.51 -5.15 -13.44
CA GLN A 64 8.33 -3.97 -13.71
C GLN A 64 8.87 -3.28 -12.43
N LEU A 65 8.23 -3.44 -11.27
CA LEU A 65 8.79 -2.95 -10.00
C LEU A 65 10.17 -3.56 -9.72
N LYS A 66 10.32 -4.86 -10.00
CA LYS A 66 11.59 -5.57 -9.91
C LYS A 66 12.52 -5.22 -11.07
N HIS A 67 12.05 -5.35 -12.31
CA HIS A 67 12.91 -5.26 -13.49
C HIS A 67 13.37 -3.83 -13.83
N LYS A 68 12.50 -2.84 -13.65
CA LYS A 68 12.77 -1.44 -13.99
C LYS A 68 13.27 -0.63 -12.79
N TYR A 69 12.71 -0.88 -11.61
CA TYR A 69 13.02 -0.07 -10.41
C TYR A 69 13.89 -0.80 -9.38
N GLY A 70 14.17 -2.10 -9.56
CA GLY A 70 15.01 -2.87 -8.64
C GLY A 70 14.34 -3.23 -7.31
N PHE A 71 13.03 -3.00 -7.14
CA PHE A 71 12.32 -3.27 -5.89
C PHE A 71 11.97 -4.76 -5.78
N LYS A 72 12.52 -5.46 -4.77
CA LYS A 72 12.42 -6.93 -4.62
C LYS A 72 11.51 -7.41 -3.48
N ASN A 73 11.27 -6.57 -2.47
CA ASN A 73 10.60 -6.93 -1.22
C ASN A 73 9.22 -6.26 -1.09
N LEU A 74 8.43 -6.35 -2.15
CA LEU A 74 7.11 -5.72 -2.23
C LEU A 74 6.00 -6.76 -2.39
N TYR A 75 4.81 -6.37 -1.96
CA TYR A 75 3.59 -7.14 -2.12
C TYR A 75 2.55 -6.22 -2.74
N GLY A 76 1.83 -6.66 -3.77
CA GLY A 76 0.85 -5.78 -4.38
C GLY A 76 -0.02 -6.42 -5.43
N LYS A 77 -1.00 -5.64 -5.89
CA LYS A 77 -1.96 -6.07 -6.91
C LYS A 77 -2.29 -4.91 -7.83
N THR A 78 -2.23 -5.16 -9.13
CA THR A 78 -2.81 -4.28 -10.16
C THR A 78 -4.29 -4.58 -10.33
N GLY A 79 -5.08 -3.58 -10.72
CA GLY A 79 -6.38 -3.82 -11.32
C GLY A 79 -6.75 -2.75 -12.34
N THR A 80 -7.63 -3.16 -13.23
CA THR A 80 -8.13 -2.38 -14.36
C THR A 80 -9.63 -2.65 -14.42
N SER A 81 -10.48 -1.63 -14.47
CA SER A 81 -11.92 -1.86 -14.72
C SER A 81 -12.15 -2.23 -16.18
N ASN A 82 -13.26 -2.91 -16.47
CA ASN A 82 -13.74 -3.07 -17.85
C ASN A 82 -13.85 -1.68 -18.52
N ASP A 83 -13.62 -1.64 -19.83
CA ASP A 83 -13.50 -0.45 -20.69
C ASP A 83 -12.28 0.46 -20.44
N GLY A 84 -11.30 0.05 -19.62
CA GLY A 84 -10.07 0.83 -19.41
C GLY A 84 -10.30 2.21 -18.79
N LYS A 85 -11.38 2.35 -18.00
CA LYS A 85 -11.75 3.60 -17.32
C LYS A 85 -10.91 3.86 -16.07
N ASN A 86 -10.66 2.81 -15.28
CA ASN A 86 -9.96 2.91 -14.01
C ASN A 86 -8.68 2.09 -14.03
N SER A 87 -7.59 2.71 -13.60
CA SER A 87 -6.32 2.07 -13.29
C SER A 87 -6.10 2.18 -11.79
N TRP A 88 -5.89 1.05 -11.10
CA TRP A 88 -5.47 1.08 -9.70
C TRP A 88 -4.30 0.15 -9.43
N TYR A 89 -3.52 0.53 -8.44
CA TYR A 89 -2.48 -0.30 -7.87
C TYR A 89 -2.46 -0.13 -6.36
N ILE A 90 -2.35 -1.23 -5.64
CA ILE A 90 -2.13 -1.25 -4.21
C ILE A 90 -0.89 -2.06 -3.92
N GLY A 91 0.02 -1.47 -3.14
CA GLY A 91 1.31 -2.06 -2.83
C GLY A 91 1.74 -1.75 -1.41
N PHE A 92 2.46 -2.68 -0.80
CA PHE A 92 3.03 -2.52 0.53
C PHE A 92 4.37 -3.22 0.70
N ASP A 93 5.13 -2.73 1.68
CA ASP A 93 6.28 -3.41 2.29
C ASP A 93 6.04 -3.59 3.81
N LYS A 94 7.10 -3.76 4.60
CA LYS A 94 7.00 -3.91 6.06
C LYS A 94 6.53 -2.64 6.81
N LYS A 95 6.53 -1.48 6.17
CA LYS A 95 6.32 -0.17 6.81
C LYS A 95 5.25 0.68 6.12
N TYR A 96 5.18 0.63 4.80
CA TYR A 96 4.30 1.47 4.00
C TYR A 96 3.27 0.60 3.27
N LEU A 97 2.02 1.06 3.30
CA LEU A 97 0.93 0.58 2.47
C LEU A 97 0.34 1.79 1.77
N ALA A 98 0.21 1.73 0.45
CA ALA A 98 -0.44 2.78 -0.32
C ALA A 98 -1.24 2.23 -1.49
N THR A 99 -2.32 2.94 -1.79
CA THR A 99 -3.22 2.68 -2.92
C THR A 99 -3.17 3.91 -3.83
N PHE A 100 -2.96 3.68 -5.11
CA PHE A 100 -3.01 4.71 -6.15
C PHE A 100 -4.14 4.36 -7.11
N TRP A 101 -4.91 5.37 -7.49
CA TRP A 101 -5.98 5.27 -8.48
C TRP A 101 -5.77 6.37 -9.52
N VAL A 102 -6.02 6.03 -10.78
CA VAL A 102 -6.00 6.93 -11.91
C VAL A 102 -7.27 6.68 -12.73
N GLY A 103 -8.04 7.74 -12.92
CA GLY A 103 -9.25 7.77 -13.71
C GLY A 103 -9.57 9.22 -14.09
N LYS A 104 -10.59 9.40 -14.93
CA LYS A 104 -11.13 10.71 -15.27
C LYS A 104 -12.39 10.96 -14.45
N ASP A 105 -12.58 12.19 -13.99
CA ASP A 105 -13.76 12.56 -13.20
C ASP A 105 -15.07 12.37 -13.99
N ASN A 106 -15.02 12.55 -15.31
CA ASN A 106 -16.14 12.28 -16.22
C ASN A 106 -16.32 10.80 -16.59
N ASN A 107 -15.57 9.89 -15.96
CA ASN A 107 -15.61 8.44 -16.13
C ASN A 107 -15.39 7.94 -17.58
N THR A 108 -14.79 8.77 -18.43
CA THR A 108 -14.40 8.35 -19.79
C THR A 108 -13.13 7.49 -19.74
N ALA A 109 -12.90 6.70 -20.80
CA ALA A 109 -11.76 5.78 -20.86
C ALA A 109 -10.42 6.53 -20.71
N THR A 110 -9.51 5.97 -19.90
CA THR A 110 -8.13 6.46 -19.78
C THR A 110 -7.17 5.76 -20.73
N LEU A 111 -7.54 4.58 -21.23
CA LEU A 111 -6.67 3.65 -21.96
C LEU A 111 -5.45 3.21 -21.13
N LEU A 112 -5.46 3.45 -19.81
CA LEU A 112 -4.45 2.99 -18.87
C LEU A 112 -4.91 1.70 -18.19
N SER A 113 -3.97 0.79 -17.98
CA SER A 113 -4.16 -0.38 -17.14
C SER A 113 -3.62 -0.11 -15.74
N GLY A 114 -3.95 -0.96 -14.77
CA GLY A 114 -3.32 -0.92 -13.45
C GLY A 114 -1.78 -0.88 -13.50
N SER A 115 -1.17 -1.52 -14.52
CA SER A 115 0.28 -1.55 -14.69
C SER A 115 0.86 -0.35 -15.46
N SER A 116 0.12 0.29 -16.37
CA SER A 116 0.61 1.46 -17.13
C SER A 116 0.23 2.82 -16.53
N GLY A 117 -0.71 2.87 -15.59
CA GLY A 117 -1.12 4.09 -14.89
C GLY A 117 -0.68 4.11 -13.42
N ALA A 118 -1.58 3.68 -12.54
CA ALA A 118 -1.41 3.77 -11.09
C ALA A 118 -0.12 3.13 -10.56
N LEU A 119 0.33 2.02 -11.13
CA LEU A 119 1.58 1.37 -10.74
C LEU A 119 2.81 2.27 -10.96
N ILE A 120 2.85 3.04 -12.04
CA ILE A 120 3.98 3.94 -12.34
C ILE A 120 4.05 5.06 -11.31
N LEU A 121 2.90 5.65 -10.96
CA LEU A 121 2.82 6.68 -9.92
C LEU A 121 3.23 6.13 -8.55
N TRP A 122 2.76 4.93 -8.20
CA TRP A 122 3.14 4.25 -6.96
C TRP A 122 4.64 3.99 -6.91
N ALA A 123 5.26 3.52 -8.00
CA ALA A 123 6.69 3.21 -8.06
C ALA A 123 7.55 4.48 -7.84
N ASN A 124 7.17 5.59 -8.47
CA ASN A 124 7.85 6.87 -8.31
C ASN A 124 7.72 7.41 -6.88
N TRP A 125 6.53 7.31 -6.27
CA TRP A 125 6.33 7.66 -4.87
C TRP A 125 7.17 6.78 -3.94
N TYR A 126 7.13 5.46 -4.13
CA TYR A 126 7.86 4.51 -3.30
C TYR A 126 9.38 4.73 -3.37
N GLY A 127 9.93 4.96 -4.58
CA GLY A 127 11.34 5.28 -4.77
C GLY A 127 11.79 6.48 -3.93
N LYS A 128 10.98 7.55 -3.91
CA LYS A 128 11.28 8.75 -3.10
C LYS A 128 11.23 8.46 -1.59
N ILE A 129 10.21 7.77 -1.10
CA ILE A 129 10.03 7.55 0.34
C ILE A 129 10.95 6.47 0.91
N SER A 130 11.37 5.49 0.09
CA SER A 130 12.30 4.43 0.49
C SER A 130 13.75 4.93 0.51
N ALA A 131 14.16 5.79 -0.43
CA ALA A 131 15.48 6.41 -0.42
C ALA A 131 15.73 7.27 0.85
N ASN A 132 14.71 8.03 1.27
CA ASN A 132 14.75 8.80 2.51
C ASN A 132 14.88 7.95 3.79
N MET A 133 14.66 6.63 3.70
CA MET A 133 14.92 5.73 4.82
C MET A 133 16.40 5.35 4.93
N TYR A 134 17.04 5.05 3.80
CA TYR A 134 18.46 4.68 3.78
C TYR A 134 19.35 5.85 4.24
N SER A 135 18.96 7.10 3.95
CA SER A 135 19.69 8.28 4.45
C SER A 135 19.53 8.50 5.96
N ARG A 136 18.40 8.11 6.56
CA ARG A 136 18.14 8.28 8.02
C ARG A 136 18.66 7.13 8.88
N SER A 137 19.00 5.97 8.29
CA SER A 137 19.62 4.84 9.00
C SER A 137 21.15 4.86 8.99
N GLY A 138 21.78 5.79 8.26
CA GLY A 138 23.23 5.91 8.11
C GLY A 138 23.91 6.92 9.04
N THR A 139 23.17 7.54 9.97
CA THR A 139 23.73 8.40 11.01
C THR A 139 23.62 7.69 12.35
N ASN A 140 24.69 6.99 12.72
CA ASN A 140 25.04 6.62 14.10
C ASN A 140 26.57 6.61 14.18
#